data_AF-A0A382WBF0-F1
#
_entry.id   AF-A0A382WBF0-F1
#
_cell.length_a   1.000
_cell.length_b   1.000
_cell.length_c   1.000
_cell.angle_alpha   90.00
_cell.angle_beta   90.00
_cell.angle_gamma   90.00
#
_symmetry.space_group_name_H-M   'P 1'
#
loop_
_entity.id
_entity.type
_entity.pdbx_description
1 polymer ?
#
loop_
_entity_poly.entity_id
_entity_poly.type
_entity_poly.pdbx_seq_one_letter_code
_entity_poly.pdbx_strand_id
1 'polypeptide(L)'
;EKDFREFVLFYHEIGDESFRPLNRHGEMIPQRDPLTDAYRPSARAMNYRSEPFGINNLAQQEKKFHYEDESLSYSSYTFGDVPTTIPRSYLGDPAKFRLIHGGGEVFHSHHPHGGSIRWTRSPKREVHLENLTTAAYDGPVKYPVVRTTTDRVDVEVIGPSEALDLETECGSGLCQRLAGDFLFHCHVAHHYVAGMWGYWRVYNTLQNGNYPFGSTDIMRPLAELPDRKGRIPRGVSSDKLVGKTMDWFGTKFQVTGKGKSDWTKDTRVVNIKDWVKYM
;
A
#
# COMPACT_ATOMS: atom_id res chain seq x y z
N GLU A 1 -10.31 22.70 -11.02
CA GLU A 1 -9.96 21.28 -11.00
C GLU A 1 -9.44 20.96 -9.61
N LYS A 2 -9.74 19.77 -9.08
CA LYS A 2 -9.21 19.32 -7.78
C LYS A 2 -7.74 18.97 -7.95
N ASP A 3 -6.92 19.25 -6.94
CA ASP A 3 -5.52 18.82 -6.98
C ASP A 3 -5.45 17.29 -6.85
N PHE A 4 -4.39 16.70 -7.37
CA PHE A 4 -4.18 15.25 -7.34
C PHE A 4 -2.72 14.90 -7.05
N ARG A 5 -2.50 13.65 -6.66
CA ARG A 5 -1.15 13.06 -6.58
C ARG A 5 -0.83 12.31 -7.85
N GLU A 6 0.37 12.51 -8.35
CA GLU A 6 0.90 11.74 -9.46
C GLU A 6 2.02 10.82 -8.97
N PHE A 7 1.96 9.56 -9.36
CA PHE A 7 2.96 8.55 -9.09
C PHE A 7 3.45 7.95 -10.41
N VAL A 8 4.73 7.65 -10.50
CA VAL A 8 5.32 7.00 -11.68
C VAL A 8 5.89 5.66 -11.25
N LEU A 9 5.41 4.59 -11.88
CA LEU A 9 5.90 3.24 -11.70
C LEU A 9 6.44 2.73 -13.03
N PHE A 10 7.73 2.49 -13.10
CA PHE A 10 8.36 1.82 -14.22
C PHE A 10 8.67 0.37 -13.86
N TYR A 11 8.02 -0.53 -14.58
CA TYR A 11 8.26 -1.96 -14.57
C TYR A 11 9.36 -2.28 -15.58
N HIS A 12 10.37 -3.05 -15.17
CA HIS A 12 11.48 -3.41 -16.04
C HIS A 12 12.20 -4.68 -15.55
N GLU A 13 12.97 -5.27 -16.45
CA GLU A 13 13.89 -6.35 -16.16
C GLU A 13 15.33 -5.83 -15.96
N ILE A 14 16.05 -6.40 -15.01
CA ILE A 14 17.47 -6.09 -14.80
C ILE A 14 18.33 -7.01 -15.66
N GLY A 15 18.83 -6.46 -16.76
CA GLY A 15 19.70 -7.16 -17.71
C GLY A 15 18.97 -8.23 -18.51
N ASP A 16 19.69 -8.81 -19.47
CA ASP A 16 19.14 -9.86 -20.33
C ASP A 16 19.11 -11.23 -19.64
N GLU A 17 18.60 -12.25 -20.32
CA GLU A 17 18.52 -13.63 -19.85
C GLU A 17 19.84 -14.20 -19.26
N SER A 18 20.98 -13.77 -19.79
CA SER A 18 22.31 -14.19 -19.33
C SER A 18 22.82 -13.39 -18.13
N PHE A 19 22.22 -12.22 -17.89
CA PHE A 19 22.61 -11.33 -16.80
C PHE A 19 22.11 -11.84 -15.45
N ARG A 20 23.05 -11.98 -14.52
CA ARG A 20 22.80 -12.36 -13.13
C ARG A 20 23.14 -11.18 -12.22
N PRO A 21 22.16 -10.62 -11.49
CA PRO A 21 22.44 -9.59 -10.51
C PRO A 21 23.39 -10.10 -9.41
N LEU A 22 24.18 -9.20 -8.84
CA LEU A 22 25.03 -9.51 -7.70
C LEU A 22 24.30 -9.22 -6.39
N ASN A 23 24.54 -10.05 -5.39
CA ASN A 23 24.15 -9.75 -4.02
C ASN A 23 25.09 -8.67 -3.43
N ARG A 24 24.82 -8.24 -2.19
CA ARG A 24 25.63 -7.23 -1.49
C ARG A 24 27.09 -7.62 -1.23
N HIS A 25 27.44 -8.89 -1.40
CA HIS A 25 28.78 -9.44 -1.23
C HIS A 25 29.53 -9.60 -2.57
N GLY A 26 28.92 -9.20 -3.69
CA GLY A 26 29.50 -9.33 -5.02
C GLY A 26 29.36 -10.73 -5.62
N GLU A 27 28.52 -11.59 -5.03
CA GLU A 27 28.28 -12.94 -5.52
C GLU A 27 27.06 -12.96 -6.44
N MET A 28 27.11 -13.79 -7.48
CA MET A 28 26.02 -13.94 -8.43
C MET A 28 24.79 -14.56 -7.76
N ILE A 29 23.65 -13.89 -7.82
CA ILE A 29 22.36 -14.44 -7.42
C ILE A 29 22.03 -15.66 -8.29
N PRO A 30 21.50 -16.77 -7.73
CA PRO A 30 21.18 -17.96 -8.52
C PRO A 30 20.13 -17.65 -9.60
N GLN A 31 20.19 -18.39 -10.71
CA GLN A 31 19.23 -18.21 -11.82
C GLN A 31 17.79 -18.61 -11.42
N ARG A 32 17.67 -19.53 -10.45
CA ARG A 32 16.39 -19.98 -9.90
C ARG A 32 16.49 -19.87 -8.39
N ASP A 33 15.48 -19.26 -7.78
CA ASP A 33 15.41 -19.10 -6.34
C ASP A 33 15.30 -20.50 -5.67
N PRO A 34 16.19 -20.85 -4.72
CA PRO A 34 16.19 -22.18 -4.11
C PRO A 34 14.99 -22.44 -3.18
N LEU A 35 14.31 -21.39 -2.71
CA LEU A 35 13.15 -21.50 -1.83
C LEU A 35 11.84 -21.42 -2.61
N THR A 36 11.73 -20.41 -3.47
CA THR A 36 10.46 -20.08 -4.14
C THR A 36 10.38 -20.56 -5.57
N ASP A 37 11.45 -21.12 -6.11
CA ASP A 37 11.55 -21.60 -7.48
C ASP A 37 11.42 -20.51 -8.55
N ALA A 38 11.36 -19.24 -8.12
CA ALA A 38 11.22 -18.08 -8.99
C ALA A 38 12.40 -17.94 -9.94
N TYR A 39 12.09 -17.69 -11.21
CA TYR A 39 13.11 -17.50 -12.23
C TYR A 39 13.69 -16.10 -12.19
N ARG A 40 15.02 -16.00 -12.25
CA ARG A 40 15.81 -14.76 -12.19
C ARG A 40 15.37 -13.84 -11.04
N PRO A 41 15.46 -14.30 -9.78
CA PRO A 41 15.12 -13.45 -8.63
C PRO A 41 15.99 -12.20 -8.61
N SER A 42 15.45 -11.09 -8.11
CA SER A 42 16.01 -9.72 -8.22
C SER A 42 16.02 -9.11 -9.62
N ALA A 43 15.84 -9.88 -10.70
CA ALA A 43 15.85 -9.33 -12.06
C ALA A 43 14.48 -8.80 -12.52
N ARG A 44 13.45 -8.87 -11.66
CA ARG A 44 12.13 -8.27 -11.88
C ARG A 44 12.00 -7.09 -10.94
N ALA A 45 12.03 -5.89 -11.50
CA ALA A 45 12.18 -4.68 -10.73
C ALA A 45 11.11 -3.63 -11.04
N MET A 46 10.81 -2.84 -10.02
CA MET A 46 10.05 -1.61 -10.14
C MET A 46 10.92 -0.48 -9.66
N ASN A 47 10.99 0.58 -10.44
CA ASN A 47 11.73 1.78 -10.07
C ASN A 47 13.22 1.54 -9.71
N TYR A 48 13.93 0.69 -10.48
CA TYR A 48 15.29 0.18 -10.19
C TYR A 48 15.46 -0.48 -8.82
N ARG A 49 14.39 -1.06 -8.27
CA ARG A 49 14.38 -1.79 -7.01
C ARG A 49 13.63 -3.10 -7.17
N SER A 50 14.03 -4.12 -6.41
CA SER A 50 13.40 -5.44 -6.43
C SER A 50 13.45 -5.99 -5.00
N GLU A 51 12.42 -6.74 -4.62
CA GLU A 51 12.31 -7.38 -3.31
C GLU A 51 11.90 -8.86 -3.44
N PRO A 52 12.80 -9.76 -3.87
CA PRO A 52 12.48 -11.17 -4.05
C PRO A 52 12.18 -11.87 -2.71
N PHE A 53 11.17 -12.75 -2.68
CA PHE A 53 10.78 -13.41 -1.42
C PHE A 53 11.82 -14.37 -0.89
N GLY A 54 12.26 -15.33 -1.71
CA GLY A 54 13.11 -16.43 -1.24
C GLY A 54 14.48 -15.95 -0.83
N ILE A 55 15.27 -15.47 -1.79
CA ILE A 55 16.65 -15.03 -1.53
C ILE A 55 16.80 -13.78 -0.65
N ASN A 56 15.71 -13.04 -0.36
CA ASN A 56 15.76 -11.92 0.59
C ASN A 56 14.95 -12.22 1.86
N ASN A 57 13.65 -11.94 1.88
CA ASN A 57 12.82 -12.02 3.08
C ASN A 57 12.86 -13.39 3.78
N LEU A 58 12.50 -14.45 3.06
CA LEU A 58 12.46 -15.80 3.63
C LEU A 58 13.85 -16.29 4.04
N ALA A 59 14.89 -15.96 3.27
CA ALA A 59 16.28 -16.24 3.65
C ALA A 59 16.72 -15.52 4.95
N GLN A 60 16.18 -14.33 5.26
CA GLN A 60 16.43 -13.69 6.56
C GLN A 60 15.79 -14.47 7.72
N GLN A 61 14.57 -15.00 7.53
CA GLN A 61 13.93 -15.85 8.53
C GLN A 61 14.68 -17.15 8.72
N GLU A 62 15.03 -17.85 7.63
CA GLU A 62 15.78 -19.10 7.70
C GLU A 62 17.12 -18.92 8.44
N LYS A 63 17.86 -17.85 8.12
CA LYS A 63 19.12 -17.54 8.79
C LYS A 63 18.97 -17.27 10.29
N LYS A 64 17.85 -16.68 10.71
CA LYS A 64 17.64 -16.22 12.10
C LYS A 64 16.90 -17.24 12.97
N PHE A 65 16.00 -17.99 12.36
CA PHE A 65 15.02 -18.83 13.04
C PHE A 65 15.02 -20.28 12.56
N HIS A 66 15.74 -20.63 11.49
CA HIS A 66 15.75 -21.97 10.88
C HIS A 66 14.35 -22.44 10.48
N TYR A 67 13.54 -21.49 10.02
CA TYR A 67 12.18 -21.69 9.53
C TYR A 67 11.78 -20.53 8.64
N GLU A 68 11.13 -20.82 7.50
CA GLU A 68 10.49 -19.83 6.63
C GLU A 68 8.96 -19.83 6.81
N ASP A 69 8.39 -18.66 7.08
CA ASP A 69 6.95 -18.45 7.08
C ASP A 69 6.55 -17.64 5.83
N GLU A 70 6.14 -18.35 4.78
CA GLU A 70 5.72 -17.75 3.51
C GLU A 70 4.57 -16.75 3.68
N SER A 71 3.72 -16.91 4.70
CA SER A 71 2.62 -15.98 4.97
C SER A 71 3.10 -14.57 5.36
N LEU A 72 4.36 -14.46 5.79
CA LEU A 72 5.00 -13.22 6.16
C LEU A 72 5.79 -12.58 5.01
N SER A 73 5.81 -13.13 3.80
CA SER A 73 6.62 -12.63 2.67
C SER A 73 6.41 -11.13 2.35
N TYR A 74 5.22 -10.61 2.63
CA TYR A 74 4.85 -9.20 2.51
C TYR A 74 4.78 -8.46 3.86
N SER A 75 5.44 -8.93 4.92
CA SER A 75 5.26 -8.39 6.26
C SER A 75 6.27 -7.28 6.55
N SER A 76 5.82 -6.02 6.52
CA SER A 76 6.68 -4.91 6.98
C SER A 76 6.96 -4.92 8.47
N TYR A 77 6.17 -5.64 9.27
CA TYR A 77 6.50 -5.88 10.68
C TYR A 77 7.71 -6.81 10.83
N THR A 78 7.83 -7.80 9.94
CA THR A 78 8.91 -8.79 9.98
C THR A 78 10.17 -8.28 9.31
N PHE A 79 10.02 -7.62 8.15
CA PHE A 79 11.14 -7.27 7.26
C PHE A 79 11.38 -5.76 7.12
N GLY A 80 10.49 -4.92 7.65
CA GLY A 80 10.50 -3.48 7.40
C GLY A 80 9.80 -3.10 6.09
N ASP A 81 9.78 -1.81 5.78
CA ASP A 81 9.21 -1.32 4.53
C ASP A 81 9.96 -1.89 3.32
N VAL A 82 9.20 -2.31 2.31
CA VAL A 82 9.73 -2.79 1.03
C VAL A 82 10.62 -1.72 0.39
N PRO A 83 11.79 -2.08 -0.19
CA PRO A 83 12.69 -1.09 -0.80
C PRO A 83 12.22 -0.62 -2.17
N THR A 84 11.16 -1.22 -2.74
CA THR A 84 10.50 -0.73 -3.94
C THR A 84 9.78 0.59 -3.66
N THR A 85 9.32 1.28 -4.70
CA THR A 85 8.67 2.57 -4.52
C THR A 85 7.38 2.41 -3.71
N ILE A 86 7.23 3.21 -2.66
CA ILE A 86 6.02 3.31 -1.83
C ILE A 86 5.34 4.65 -2.12
N PRO A 87 4.35 4.70 -3.03
CA PRO A 87 3.46 5.83 -3.17
C PRO A 87 2.78 6.16 -1.84
N ARG A 88 2.65 7.45 -1.53
CA ARG A 88 2.04 7.92 -0.28
C ARG A 88 0.97 8.95 -0.55
N SER A 89 -0.20 8.78 0.06
CA SER A 89 -1.30 9.74 -0.04
C SER A 89 -2.14 9.79 1.24
N TYR A 90 -3.10 10.70 1.28
CA TYR A 90 -4.14 10.75 2.29
C TYR A 90 -5.47 10.23 1.75
N LEU A 91 -6.35 9.79 2.64
CA LEU A 91 -7.71 9.33 2.32
C LEU A 91 -8.45 10.28 1.36
N GLY A 92 -8.90 9.74 0.23
CA GLY A 92 -9.65 10.45 -0.79
C GLY A 92 -8.84 11.48 -1.59
N ASP A 93 -7.50 11.50 -1.48
CA ASP A 93 -6.67 12.25 -2.43
C ASP A 93 -6.91 11.67 -3.83
N PRO A 94 -7.34 12.45 -4.84
CA PRO A 94 -7.32 12.00 -6.22
C PRO A 94 -5.89 11.58 -6.59
N ALA A 95 -5.76 10.47 -7.31
CA ALA A 95 -4.46 9.89 -7.62
C ALA A 95 -4.40 9.39 -9.06
N LYS A 96 -3.27 9.68 -9.71
CA LYS A 96 -2.90 9.20 -11.04
C LYS A 96 -1.62 8.40 -10.95
N PHE A 97 -1.63 7.22 -11.54
CA PHE A 97 -0.44 6.42 -11.76
C PHE A 97 -0.06 6.48 -13.23
N ARG A 98 1.20 6.81 -13.51
CA ARG A 98 1.84 6.63 -14.81
C ARG A 98 2.55 5.29 -14.76
N LEU A 99 1.98 4.29 -15.41
CA LEU A 99 2.61 2.98 -15.55
C LEU A 99 3.44 2.98 -16.82
N ILE A 100 4.68 2.57 -16.72
CA ILE A 100 5.63 2.54 -17.82
C ILE A 100 6.28 1.15 -17.84
N HIS A 101 6.39 0.54 -19.00
CA HIS A 101 7.29 -0.58 -19.20
C HIS A 101 8.62 -0.05 -19.75
N GLY A 102 9.64 -0.04 -18.90
CA GLY A 102 10.98 0.43 -19.24
C GLY A 102 11.92 -0.67 -19.73
N GLY A 103 11.46 -1.92 -19.78
CA GLY A 103 12.21 -3.09 -20.22
C GLY A 103 11.88 -3.53 -21.65
N GLY A 104 12.42 -4.69 -22.01
CA GLY A 104 12.37 -5.20 -23.39
C GLY A 104 12.01 -6.67 -23.53
N GLU A 105 11.94 -7.42 -22.43
CA GLU A 105 11.92 -8.89 -22.49
C GLU A 105 10.52 -9.48 -22.39
N VAL A 106 9.75 -9.09 -21.36
CA VAL A 106 8.48 -9.76 -21.03
C VAL A 106 7.37 -8.75 -20.76
N PHE A 107 6.12 -9.23 -20.67
CA PHE A 107 4.98 -8.41 -20.27
C PHE A 107 4.84 -8.37 -18.75
N HIS A 108 4.20 -7.33 -18.24
CA HIS A 108 3.88 -7.18 -16.82
C HIS A 108 2.42 -6.80 -16.63
N SER A 109 1.77 -7.39 -15.63
CA SER A 109 0.35 -7.13 -15.35
C SER A 109 0.24 -6.30 -14.07
N HIS A 110 0.04 -4.98 -14.14
CA HIS A 110 -0.10 -4.18 -12.93
C HIS A 110 -1.43 -4.51 -12.23
N HIS A 111 -1.34 -4.99 -10.99
CA HIS A 111 -2.50 -5.30 -10.17
C HIS A 111 -2.36 -4.70 -8.76
N PRO A 112 -3.13 -3.64 -8.45
CA PRO A 112 -3.29 -3.10 -7.11
C PRO A 112 -4.43 -3.79 -6.34
N HIS A 113 -4.37 -3.80 -5.00
CA HIS A 113 -5.32 -4.46 -4.12
C HIS A 113 -6.16 -3.46 -3.30
N GLY A 114 -7.24 -3.95 -2.67
CA GLY A 114 -7.98 -3.23 -1.63
C GLY A 114 -8.39 -1.80 -2.02
N GLY A 115 -7.99 -0.80 -1.23
CA GLY A 115 -8.28 0.63 -1.43
C GLY A 115 -7.59 1.27 -2.63
N SER A 116 -7.15 0.47 -3.61
CA SER A 116 -6.55 0.92 -4.87
C SER A 116 -6.97 0.09 -6.09
N ILE A 117 -7.83 -0.92 -5.91
CA ILE A 117 -8.02 -2.02 -6.87
C ILE A 117 -8.75 -1.66 -8.16
N ARG A 118 -9.35 -0.48 -8.33
CA ARG A 118 -10.23 -0.21 -9.50
C ARG A 118 -9.99 1.12 -10.18
N TRP A 119 -9.99 1.08 -11.50
CA TRP A 119 -9.95 2.23 -12.41
C TRP A 119 -10.67 1.89 -13.72
N THR A 120 -10.82 2.86 -14.62
CA THR A 120 -11.33 2.64 -15.98
C THR A 120 -10.21 2.25 -16.94
N ARG A 121 -10.43 1.27 -17.82
CA ARG A 121 -9.42 0.75 -18.74
C ARG A 121 -8.74 1.83 -19.58
N SER A 122 -9.48 2.86 -20.01
CA SER A 122 -8.90 3.98 -20.75
C SER A 122 -9.39 5.31 -20.17
N PRO A 123 -8.73 5.85 -19.12
CA PRO A 123 -9.21 7.03 -18.43
C PRO A 123 -9.44 8.24 -19.34
N LYS A 124 -8.56 8.45 -20.33
CA LYS A 124 -8.69 9.55 -21.31
C LYS A 124 -9.93 9.48 -22.21
N ARG A 125 -10.62 8.33 -22.28
CA ARG A 125 -11.87 8.16 -23.04
C ARG A 125 -13.11 8.50 -22.21
N GLU A 126 -12.97 8.65 -20.91
CA GLU A 126 -14.08 8.85 -19.99
C GLU A 126 -14.48 10.33 -19.90
N VAL A 127 -15.63 10.66 -20.49
CA VAL A 127 -16.18 12.04 -20.50
C VAL A 127 -16.45 12.58 -19.10
N HIS A 128 -16.81 11.69 -18.16
CA HIS A 128 -17.14 12.04 -16.78
C HIS A 128 -16.15 11.46 -15.77
N LEU A 129 -14.88 11.31 -16.16
CA LEU A 129 -13.85 10.71 -15.29
C LEU A 129 -13.75 11.41 -13.93
N GLU A 130 -13.72 12.74 -13.92
CA GLU A 130 -13.57 13.54 -12.70
C GLU A 130 -14.69 13.26 -11.69
N ASN A 131 -15.92 12.99 -12.16
CA ASN A 131 -17.04 12.62 -11.28
C ASN A 131 -16.74 11.30 -10.54
N LEU A 132 -16.09 10.34 -11.21
CA LEU A 132 -15.76 9.05 -10.63
C LEU A 132 -14.51 9.13 -9.74
N THR A 133 -13.42 9.72 -10.22
CA THR A 133 -12.14 9.79 -9.51
C THR A 133 -12.20 10.67 -8.27
N THR A 134 -13.15 11.62 -8.23
CA THR A 134 -13.31 12.54 -7.10
C THR A 134 -14.60 12.34 -6.30
N ALA A 135 -15.34 11.26 -6.55
CA ALA A 135 -16.61 10.98 -5.87
C ALA A 135 -16.46 10.97 -4.34
N ALA A 136 -15.38 10.39 -3.81
CA ALA A 136 -15.13 10.30 -2.37
C ALA A 136 -14.27 11.44 -1.79
N TYR A 137 -14.19 12.57 -2.50
CA TYR A 137 -13.34 13.70 -2.13
C TYR A 137 -13.68 14.29 -0.74
N ASP A 138 -14.99 14.36 -0.42
CA ASP A 138 -15.51 14.91 0.84
C ASP A 138 -15.89 13.84 1.88
N GLY A 139 -15.85 12.54 1.53
CA GLY A 139 -16.37 11.50 2.40
C GLY A 139 -16.50 10.15 1.69
N PRO A 140 -16.65 9.04 2.43
CA PRO A 140 -16.91 7.76 1.81
C PRO A 140 -18.27 7.77 1.08
N VAL A 141 -18.32 7.12 -0.07
CA VAL A 141 -19.51 7.02 -0.93
C VAL A 141 -19.86 5.55 -1.11
N LYS A 142 -21.03 5.14 -0.62
CA LYS A 142 -21.50 3.75 -0.71
C LYS A 142 -21.89 3.34 -2.13
N TYR A 143 -22.51 4.26 -2.87
CA TYR A 143 -23.03 4.03 -4.22
C TYR A 143 -22.56 5.14 -5.16
N PRO A 144 -21.29 5.12 -5.62
CA PRO A 144 -20.82 6.11 -6.58
C PRO A 144 -21.58 5.96 -7.90
N VAL A 145 -21.83 7.07 -8.58
CA VAL A 145 -22.44 7.03 -9.91
C VAL A 145 -21.39 6.56 -10.91
N VAL A 146 -21.57 5.36 -11.44
CA VAL A 146 -20.67 4.76 -12.42
C VAL A 146 -21.30 4.88 -13.81
N ARG A 147 -20.79 5.80 -14.62
CA ARG A 147 -21.17 6.00 -16.02
C ARG A 147 -19.91 6.03 -16.87
N THR A 148 -19.32 4.85 -17.07
CA THR A 148 -18.07 4.68 -17.81
C THR A 148 -18.34 4.15 -19.21
N THR A 149 -17.52 4.59 -20.16
CA THR A 149 -17.54 4.14 -21.57
C THR A 149 -16.60 2.97 -21.80
N THR A 150 -15.62 2.79 -20.91
CA THR A 150 -14.72 1.64 -20.86
C THR A 150 -14.96 0.80 -19.62
N ASP A 151 -14.49 -0.45 -19.68
CA ASP A 151 -14.57 -1.38 -18.56
C ASP A 151 -13.84 -0.82 -17.33
N ARG A 152 -14.32 -1.21 -16.16
CA ARG A 152 -13.59 -1.02 -14.92
C ARG A 152 -12.76 -2.27 -14.67
N VAL A 153 -11.47 -2.09 -14.52
CA VAL A 153 -10.49 -3.17 -14.40
C VAL A 153 -9.74 -3.05 -13.07
N ASP A 154 -9.18 -4.17 -12.66
CA ASP A 154 -8.27 -4.31 -11.52
C ASP A 154 -6.88 -4.81 -11.91
N VAL A 155 -6.69 -5.16 -13.19
CA VAL A 155 -5.42 -5.55 -13.76
C VAL A 155 -5.29 -4.97 -15.16
N GLU A 156 -4.11 -4.47 -15.50
CA GLU A 156 -3.79 -4.07 -16.87
C GLU A 156 -2.40 -4.58 -17.24
N VAL A 157 -2.31 -5.16 -18.44
CA VAL A 157 -1.05 -5.65 -18.99
C VAL A 157 -0.33 -4.49 -19.68
N ILE A 158 0.96 -4.35 -19.40
CA ILE A 158 1.88 -3.47 -20.13
C ILE A 158 2.98 -4.31 -20.76
N GLY A 159 3.22 -4.09 -22.04
CA GLY A 159 4.31 -4.66 -22.82
C GLY A 159 5.48 -3.69 -22.99
N PRO A 160 6.61 -4.16 -23.54
CA PRO A 160 7.78 -3.32 -23.78
C PRO A 160 7.46 -2.00 -24.48
N SER A 161 8.02 -0.90 -23.96
CA SER A 161 7.80 0.47 -24.49
C SER A 161 6.37 0.99 -24.39
N GLU A 162 5.46 0.31 -23.69
CA GLU A 162 4.12 0.84 -23.42
C GLU A 162 4.10 1.73 -22.19
N ALA A 163 3.25 2.76 -22.24
CA ALA A 163 2.95 3.59 -21.10
C ALA A 163 1.43 3.82 -21.04
N LEU A 164 0.87 3.71 -19.84
CA LEU A 164 -0.55 3.95 -19.62
C LEU A 164 -0.80 4.75 -18.36
N ASP A 165 -1.93 5.45 -18.38
CA ASP A 165 -2.42 6.23 -17.26
C ASP A 165 -3.50 5.44 -16.54
N LEU A 166 -3.36 5.33 -15.23
CA LEU A 166 -4.38 4.79 -14.33
C LEU A 166 -4.88 5.93 -13.45
N GLU A 167 -6.20 6.12 -13.40
CA GLU A 167 -6.84 7.06 -12.48
C GLU A 167 -7.81 6.31 -11.59
N THR A 168 -7.47 6.24 -10.30
CA THR A 168 -8.18 5.39 -9.34
C THR A 168 -9.60 5.90 -9.11
N GLU A 169 -10.58 5.00 -9.16
CA GLU A 169 -11.96 5.31 -8.77
C GLU A 169 -12.00 5.89 -7.35
N CYS A 170 -12.71 7.00 -7.15
CA CYS A 170 -12.87 7.66 -5.84
C CYS A 170 -11.55 8.11 -5.16
N GLY A 171 -10.40 8.01 -5.84
CA GLY A 171 -9.09 8.37 -5.30
C GLY A 171 -8.53 7.37 -4.30
N SER A 172 -7.64 7.87 -3.43
CA SER A 172 -6.88 7.07 -2.46
C SER A 172 -7.77 6.41 -1.41
N GLY A 173 -7.72 5.08 -1.29
CA GLY A 173 -8.57 4.32 -0.39
C GLY A 173 -9.95 3.97 -0.96
N LEU A 174 -10.17 4.21 -2.27
CA LEU A 174 -11.43 4.05 -2.99
C LEU A 174 -12.61 4.76 -2.32
N CYS A 175 -13.83 4.41 -2.74
CA CYS A 175 -15.06 5.04 -2.29
C CYS A 175 -15.33 4.79 -0.80
N GLN A 176 -14.70 3.80 -0.20
CA GLN A 176 -14.78 3.51 1.23
C GLN A 176 -13.85 4.39 2.07
N ARG A 177 -12.88 5.08 1.45
CA ARG A 177 -11.80 5.83 2.13
C ARG A 177 -11.06 4.96 3.15
N LEU A 178 -10.52 3.84 2.68
CA LEU A 178 -9.70 2.93 3.48
C LEU A 178 -8.28 3.46 3.64
N ALA A 179 -7.79 3.46 4.88
CA ALA A 179 -6.42 3.77 5.22
C ALA A 179 -5.65 2.47 5.48
N GLY A 180 -4.38 2.45 5.10
CA GLY A 180 -3.52 1.28 5.20
C GLY A 180 -2.56 1.19 4.03
N ASP A 181 -1.85 0.07 3.97
CA ASP A 181 -0.94 -0.29 2.89
C ASP A 181 -1.67 -1.21 1.92
N PHE A 182 -1.84 -0.76 0.68
CA PHE A 182 -2.46 -1.55 -0.38
C PHE A 182 -1.39 -2.11 -1.29
N LEU A 183 -1.27 -3.44 -1.30
CA LEU A 183 -0.36 -4.16 -2.17
C LEU A 183 -0.63 -3.80 -3.64
N PHE A 184 0.43 -3.60 -4.41
CA PHE A 184 0.38 -3.71 -5.85
C PHE A 184 1.57 -4.53 -6.35
N HIS A 185 1.38 -5.27 -7.43
CA HIS A 185 2.42 -6.14 -7.98
C HIS A 185 2.22 -6.44 -9.46
N CYS A 186 3.22 -7.04 -10.08
CA CYS A 186 3.02 -7.73 -11.35
C CYS A 186 2.19 -8.99 -11.11
N HIS A 187 1.06 -9.18 -11.81
CA HIS A 187 0.16 -10.33 -11.61
C HIS A 187 0.62 -11.60 -12.34
N VAL A 188 1.82 -11.61 -12.91
CA VAL A 188 2.50 -12.84 -13.31
C VAL A 188 3.18 -13.41 -12.06
N ALA A 189 2.77 -14.61 -11.63
CA ALA A 189 3.13 -15.14 -10.32
C ALA A 189 4.64 -15.13 -10.03
N HIS A 190 5.43 -15.64 -10.98
CA HIS A 190 6.88 -15.65 -10.85
C HIS A 190 7.50 -14.25 -10.77
N HIS A 191 6.88 -13.20 -11.35
CA HIS A 191 7.44 -11.86 -11.35
C HIS A 191 7.34 -11.17 -9.99
N TYR A 192 6.19 -11.27 -9.30
CA TYR A 192 6.09 -10.66 -7.98
C TYR A 192 6.94 -11.41 -6.95
N VAL A 193 7.00 -12.74 -7.01
CA VAL A 193 7.87 -13.54 -6.14
C VAL A 193 9.35 -13.23 -6.40
N ALA A 194 9.73 -12.99 -7.66
CA ALA A 194 11.07 -12.55 -8.05
C ALA A 194 11.39 -11.09 -7.69
N GLY A 195 10.41 -10.33 -7.18
CA GLY A 195 10.61 -9.04 -6.53
C GLY A 195 9.88 -7.83 -7.10
N MET A 196 8.89 -8.04 -7.97
CA MET A 196 8.12 -6.98 -8.62
C MET A 196 6.79 -6.66 -7.89
N TRP A 197 6.91 -6.12 -6.69
CA TRP A 197 5.78 -5.78 -5.82
C TRP A 197 6.10 -4.60 -4.88
N GLY A 198 5.07 -3.92 -4.37
CA GLY A 198 5.19 -2.78 -3.46
C GLY A 198 3.86 -2.43 -2.81
N TYR A 199 3.81 -1.37 -2.00
CA TYR A 199 2.56 -0.89 -1.40
C TYR A 199 2.27 0.56 -1.75
N TRP A 200 1.00 0.87 -1.96
CA TRP A 200 0.50 2.23 -1.86
C TRP A 200 0.00 2.48 -0.44
N ARG A 201 0.70 3.35 0.28
CA ARG A 201 0.38 3.71 1.67
C ARG A 201 -0.56 4.91 1.72
N VAL A 202 -1.76 4.69 2.27
CA VAL A 202 -2.80 5.70 2.41
C VAL A 202 -3.04 6.03 3.89
N TYR A 203 -2.80 7.28 4.26
CA TYR A 203 -2.90 7.75 5.64
C TYR A 203 -4.27 8.38 5.95
N ASN A 204 -4.74 8.16 7.18
CA ASN A 204 -5.92 8.84 7.75
C ASN A 204 -5.55 10.00 8.69
N THR A 205 -4.28 10.16 9.04
CA THR A 205 -3.77 11.20 9.94
C THR A 205 -2.57 11.89 9.32
N LEU A 206 -2.36 13.15 9.66
CA LEU A 206 -1.30 13.98 9.10
C LEU A 206 0.08 13.41 9.45
N GLN A 207 0.90 13.13 8.43
CA GLN A 207 2.28 12.66 8.60
C GLN A 207 3.23 13.85 8.59
N ASN A 208 3.49 14.42 9.77
CA ASN A 208 4.29 15.63 9.93
C ASN A 208 5.77 15.38 10.29
N GLY A 209 6.19 14.12 10.41
CA GLY A 209 7.58 13.72 10.71
C GLY A 209 8.02 13.88 12.18
N ASN A 210 7.15 14.31 13.09
CA ASN A 210 7.50 14.47 14.51
C ASN A 210 7.35 13.16 15.29
N TYR A 211 8.10 12.11 14.98
CA TYR A 211 8.10 10.89 15.80
C TYR A 211 8.55 11.19 17.25
N PRO A 212 7.93 10.60 18.30
CA PRO A 212 6.79 9.66 18.29
C PRO A 212 5.41 10.32 18.30
N PHE A 213 5.32 11.65 18.20
CA PHE A 213 4.10 12.42 18.48
C PHE A 213 3.28 12.80 17.24
N GLY A 214 3.79 12.63 16.03
CA GLY A 214 3.12 13.13 14.82
C GLY A 214 3.27 12.27 13.57
N SER A 215 4.15 11.27 13.55
CA SER A 215 4.19 10.23 12.53
C SER A 215 4.96 9.03 13.06
N THR A 216 4.51 7.82 12.73
CA THR A 216 5.27 6.57 12.91
C THR A 216 6.01 6.15 11.65
N ASP A 217 5.77 6.86 10.54
CA ASP A 217 6.50 6.71 9.28
C ASP A 217 7.83 7.46 9.38
N ILE A 218 8.93 6.80 9.03
CA ILE A 218 10.27 7.39 9.01
C ILE A 218 10.53 8.21 7.74
N MET A 219 9.67 8.10 6.74
CA MET A 219 9.80 8.87 5.50
C MET A 219 9.50 10.36 5.74
N ARG A 220 9.93 11.19 4.78
CA ARG A 220 9.73 12.65 4.84
C ARG A 220 8.25 13.02 5.07
N PRO A 221 7.97 14.11 5.81
CA PRO A 221 6.61 14.60 6.00
C PRO A 221 5.81 14.64 4.69
N LEU A 222 4.55 14.22 4.74
CA LEU A 222 3.66 14.21 3.59
C LEU A 222 2.78 15.46 3.62
N ALA A 223 2.97 16.35 2.65
CA ALA A 223 2.10 17.51 2.50
C ALA A 223 0.67 17.08 2.11
N GLU A 224 -0.32 17.78 2.65
CA GLU A 224 -1.68 17.76 2.13
C GLU A 224 -1.70 18.36 0.71
N LEU A 225 -2.67 17.96 -0.10
CA LEU A 225 -2.92 18.64 -1.37
C LEU A 225 -3.34 20.11 -1.11
N PRO A 226 -2.91 21.08 -1.95
CA PRO A 226 -3.18 22.49 -1.72
C PRO A 226 -4.67 22.83 -1.50
N ASP A 227 -5.55 22.28 -2.33
CA ASP A 227 -7.02 22.40 -2.24
C ASP A 227 -7.66 21.68 -1.04
N ARG A 228 -6.90 20.80 -0.36
CA ARG A 228 -7.33 20.00 0.80
C ARG A 228 -6.60 20.36 2.10
N LYS A 229 -5.88 21.47 2.13
CA LYS A 229 -5.11 21.87 3.31
C LYS A 229 -6.00 21.98 4.56
N GLY A 230 -5.58 21.35 5.66
CA GLY A 230 -6.29 21.32 6.93
C GLY A 230 -7.43 20.30 7.02
N ARG A 231 -7.63 19.44 6.01
CA ARG A 231 -8.66 18.40 6.03
C ARG A 231 -8.21 17.13 6.73
N ILE A 232 -6.90 16.87 6.79
CA ILE A 232 -6.37 15.66 7.41
C ILE A 232 -6.20 15.88 8.91
N PRO A 233 -6.86 15.06 9.76
CA PRO A 233 -6.75 15.22 11.20
C PRO A 233 -5.33 14.94 11.67
N ARG A 234 -4.91 15.61 12.74
CA ARG A 234 -3.65 15.28 13.41
C ARG A 234 -3.84 14.00 14.23
N GLY A 235 -2.85 13.11 14.17
CA GLY A 235 -2.77 11.98 15.08
C GLY A 235 -2.75 12.45 16.53
N VAL A 236 -3.43 11.73 17.40
CA VAL A 236 -3.45 11.99 18.85
C VAL A 236 -3.10 10.69 19.59
N SER A 237 -2.50 10.81 20.78
CA SER A 237 -2.23 9.63 21.60
C SER A 237 -3.52 8.99 22.10
N SER A 238 -3.48 7.66 22.28
CA SER A 238 -4.61 6.89 22.82
C SER A 238 -5.02 7.32 24.22
N ASP A 239 -4.13 7.94 25.01
CA ASP A 239 -4.43 8.52 26.32
C ASP A 239 -5.55 9.58 26.26
N LYS A 240 -5.77 10.22 25.10
CA LYS A 240 -6.89 11.16 24.89
C LYS A 240 -8.27 10.48 24.89
N LEU A 241 -8.32 9.15 24.94
CA LEU A 241 -9.55 8.39 25.15
C LEU A 241 -9.93 8.30 26.63
N VAL A 242 -8.99 8.49 27.57
CA VAL A 242 -9.28 8.39 29.01
C VAL A 242 -10.37 9.39 29.42
N GLY A 243 -11.37 8.88 30.13
CA GLY A 243 -12.54 9.65 30.58
C GLY A 243 -13.67 9.74 29.55
N LYS A 244 -13.48 9.23 28.33
CA LYS A 244 -14.53 9.16 27.31
C LYS A 244 -15.31 7.85 27.40
N THR A 245 -16.57 7.91 27.02
CA THR A 245 -17.41 6.73 26.78
C THR A 245 -17.55 6.53 25.28
N MET A 246 -17.09 5.39 24.78
CA MET A 246 -17.24 4.98 23.39
C MET A 246 -18.50 4.14 23.22
N ASP A 247 -19.17 4.25 22.07
CA ASP A 247 -20.31 3.41 21.71
C ASP A 247 -19.94 2.60 20.47
N TRP A 248 -20.05 1.28 20.57
CA TRP A 248 -19.86 0.37 19.44
C TRP A 248 -21.10 -0.51 19.31
N PHE A 249 -21.90 -0.22 18.27
CA PHE A 249 -23.15 -0.91 17.97
C PHE A 249 -24.08 -1.06 19.19
N GLY A 250 -24.21 0.00 20.00
CA GLY A 250 -25.07 0.05 21.18
C GLY A 250 -24.41 -0.48 22.46
N THR A 251 -23.22 -1.07 22.37
CA THR A 251 -22.42 -1.44 23.55
C THR A 251 -21.55 -0.27 23.97
N LYS A 252 -21.66 0.14 25.24
CA LYS A 252 -20.90 1.29 25.76
C LYS A 252 -19.63 0.84 26.49
N PHE A 253 -18.55 1.58 26.24
CA PHE A 253 -17.22 1.34 26.82
C PHE A 253 -16.71 2.62 27.48
N GLN A 254 -16.66 2.64 28.81
CA GLN A 254 -16.06 3.73 29.55
C GLN A 254 -14.55 3.53 29.65
N VAL A 255 -13.77 4.43 29.06
CA VAL A 255 -12.32 4.33 29.02
C VAL A 255 -11.70 4.99 30.26
N THR A 256 -10.84 4.27 30.96
CA THR A 256 -10.15 4.71 32.19
C THR A 256 -8.64 4.63 32.03
N GLY A 257 -7.90 5.46 32.78
CA GLY A 257 -6.43 5.47 32.78
C GLY A 257 -5.79 4.71 33.95
N LYS A 258 -6.60 4.21 34.88
CA LYS A 258 -6.19 3.55 36.12
C LYS A 258 -7.20 2.45 36.47
N GLY A 259 -6.77 1.44 37.23
CA GLY A 259 -7.61 0.31 37.64
C GLY A 259 -7.45 -0.91 36.72
N LYS A 260 -8.40 -1.84 36.77
CA LYS A 260 -8.48 -2.97 35.83
C LYS A 260 -9.72 -2.82 34.97
N SER A 261 -9.67 -3.37 33.76
CA SER A 261 -10.84 -3.50 32.90
C SER A 261 -11.89 -4.42 33.52
N ASP A 262 -13.16 -4.07 33.37
CA ASP A 262 -14.32 -4.81 33.84
C ASP A 262 -15.31 -4.98 32.69
N TRP A 263 -15.38 -6.21 32.18
CA TRP A 263 -16.18 -6.60 31.03
C TRP A 263 -17.58 -7.11 31.42
N THR A 264 -17.87 -7.21 32.73
CA THR A 264 -19.11 -7.83 33.24
C THR A 264 -20.28 -6.86 33.33
N LYS A 265 -20.01 -5.56 33.19
CA LYS A 265 -21.01 -4.49 33.27
C LYS A 265 -21.65 -4.21 31.91
N ASP A 266 -22.92 -3.78 31.93
CA ASP A 266 -23.63 -3.29 30.74
C ASP A 266 -22.88 -2.14 30.06
N THR A 267 -22.34 -1.21 30.86
CA THR A 267 -21.30 -0.27 30.39
C THR A 267 -19.95 -0.81 30.84
N ARG A 268 -19.22 -1.39 29.89
CA ARG A 268 -17.92 -2.03 30.13
C ARG A 268 -16.91 -0.96 30.50
N VAL A 269 -16.11 -1.20 31.53
CA VAL A 269 -15.01 -0.32 31.90
C VAL A 269 -13.74 -0.86 31.27
N VAL A 270 -13.07 -0.08 30.43
CA VAL A 270 -11.84 -0.50 29.75
C VAL A 270 -10.70 0.37 30.26
N ASN A 271 -9.68 -0.23 30.87
CA ASN A 271 -8.44 0.50 31.14
C ASN A 271 -7.62 0.55 29.85
N ILE A 272 -7.24 1.75 29.42
CA ILE A 272 -6.45 1.98 28.21
C ILE A 272 -5.12 1.20 28.21
N LYS A 273 -4.54 0.93 29.38
CA LYS A 273 -3.28 0.18 29.52
C LYS A 273 -3.46 -1.33 29.51
N ASP A 274 -4.62 -1.84 29.91
CA ASP A 274 -4.92 -3.28 29.82
C ASP A 274 -5.15 -3.68 28.36
N TRP A 275 -5.72 -2.78 27.57
CA TRP A 275 -5.97 -3.00 26.14
C TRP A 275 -4.66 -3.10 25.33
N VAL A 276 -3.63 -2.33 25.71
CA VAL A 276 -2.33 -2.30 25.00
C VAL A 276 -1.42 -3.49 25.39
N LYS A 277 -1.72 -4.22 26.45
CA LYS A 277 -0.85 -5.30 26.97
C LYS A 277 -1.08 -6.68 26.32
N TYR A 278 -1.94 -6.77 25.31
CA TYR A 278 -2.15 -7.98 24.52
C TYR A 278 -2.18 -7.62 23.04
N MET A 279 -0.99 -7.59 22.43
CA MET A 279 -0.69 -8.05 21.07
C MET A 279 0.79 -8.39 21.04
#